data_AF-A0A821YRU6-F1
#
_entry.id   AF-A0A821YRU6-F1
#
_cell.length_a   1.000
_cell.length_b   1.000
_cell.length_c   1.000
_cell.angle_alpha   90.00
_cell.angle_beta   90.00
_cell.angle_gamma   90.00
#
_symmetry.space_group_name_H-M   'P 1'
#
loop_
_entity.id
_entity.type
_entity.pdbx_description
1 polymer ?
#
loop_
_entity_poly.entity_id
_entity_poly.type
_entity_poly.pdbx_seq_one_letter_code
_entity_poly.pdbx_strand_id
1 'polypeptide(L)'
;MFDSKKELEEYYEFRDLWEMNKINQAKKFILANPSYAAIRSIFSDFDDTRDLIKRISESKDIDPFRYITNKLKTNLFDEIRQLELIFAKYIRIHYRMKFMSINDFFKKTEPRLNRQLRDLDDVRFVINALDTLKENFVFVDHTIEPLEEVYNLFKRYSIDIPQEEQMAIEMLRSTHERLLKRAKYVTHDLVNTQQSFLDRFLIDIKQFQTDVTDFVEDYDNNGPMIEGLPAQEASDRLTHFESRFNDLWKRYETFLAGEELFGLDKTEYIHLQTIKKQLNYLKRLYGLYNDVINTMEIYYETNWKDFHIDQITNEIQEFQNKMKKLPKGLKTWPAYSELKKKLDNFNECLPLLELLINPAMQSRHWERIEKLAKIHIPHNDSSIFSLKHVMNVPLIKYREDIEDISITAQKERDIESKLFSIEHEWRQREFKFTSFKNRGELLLRGQETSEILSAIDDSNLILAALASNRYNIFFKNQIQKYIADLAICAEILTKWMQVQNLWIYLGKRETNIYLNRKV
;
A
#
# COMPACT_ATOMS: atom_id res chain seq x y z
N MET A 1 -36.35 50.90 63.37
CA MET A 1 -35.44 50.62 62.24
C MET A 1 -36.31 50.11 61.12
N PHE A 2 -36.41 50.85 60.02
CA PHE A 2 -37.17 50.46 58.85
C PHE A 2 -36.48 49.23 58.24
N ASP A 3 -37.12 48.06 58.25
CA ASP A 3 -36.53 46.82 57.76
C ASP A 3 -36.93 46.59 56.30
N SER A 4 -36.23 47.25 55.39
CA SER A 4 -36.44 47.14 53.96
C SER A 4 -36.27 45.72 53.41
N LYS A 5 -35.61 44.81 54.15
CA LYS A 5 -35.51 43.40 53.75
C LYS A 5 -36.86 42.69 53.82
N LYS A 6 -37.66 42.95 54.86
CA LYS A 6 -38.95 42.31 55.07
C LYS A 6 -39.99 42.64 53.99
N GLU A 7 -39.87 43.82 53.39
CA GLU A 7 -40.74 44.25 52.27
C GLU A 7 -40.26 43.70 50.92
N LEU A 8 -38.99 43.30 50.81
CA LEU A 8 -38.47 42.60 49.63
C LEU A 8 -38.75 41.09 49.69
N GLU A 9 -38.95 40.51 50.89
CA GLU A 9 -39.31 39.10 51.12
C GLU A 9 -40.50 38.61 50.28
N GLU A 10 -41.53 39.44 50.10
CA GLU A 10 -42.71 39.08 49.29
C GLU A 10 -42.37 38.85 47.81
N TYR A 11 -41.35 39.53 47.28
CA TYR A 11 -40.95 39.38 45.87
C TYR A 11 -39.95 38.24 45.65
N TYR A 12 -39.32 37.72 46.70
CA TYR A 12 -38.40 36.58 46.59
C TYR A 12 -39.14 35.27 46.26
N GLU A 13 -40.47 35.23 46.27
CA GLU A 13 -41.23 34.10 45.70
C GLU A 13 -40.98 33.92 44.19
N PHE A 14 -40.59 34.99 43.50
CA PHE A 14 -40.26 34.99 42.06
C PHE A 14 -38.77 34.77 41.78
N ARG A 15 -37.96 34.56 42.82
CA ARG A 15 -36.49 34.52 42.77
C ARG A 15 -35.93 33.56 41.71
N ASP A 16 -36.62 32.44 41.53
CA ASP A 16 -36.24 31.41 40.57
C ASP A 16 -36.29 31.90 39.11
N LEU A 17 -37.04 32.96 38.81
CA LEU A 17 -37.13 33.53 37.45
C LEU A 17 -35.83 34.21 37.00
N TRP A 18 -35.04 34.77 37.92
CA TRP A 18 -33.81 35.51 37.59
C TRP A 18 -32.52 34.86 38.13
N GLU A 19 -32.58 34.01 39.16
CA GLU A 19 -31.38 33.33 39.67
C GLU A 19 -31.00 32.08 38.90
N MET A 20 -31.96 31.42 38.28
CA MET A 20 -31.71 30.14 37.62
C MET A 20 -31.28 30.33 36.16
N ASN A 21 -30.34 29.49 35.72
CA ASN A 21 -29.98 29.44 34.31
C ASN A 21 -31.11 28.76 33.51
N LYS A 22 -31.98 29.59 32.94
CA LYS A 22 -33.16 29.22 32.13
C LYS A 22 -32.85 28.19 31.04
N ILE A 23 -31.68 28.31 30.40
CA ILE A 23 -31.25 27.41 29.34
C ILE A 23 -30.96 26.01 29.89
N ASN A 24 -30.27 25.92 31.03
CA ASN A 24 -29.95 24.63 31.63
C ASN A 24 -31.19 23.91 32.14
N GLN A 25 -32.19 24.63 32.65
CA GLN A 25 -33.47 24.04 33.04
C GLN A 25 -34.23 23.47 31.83
N ALA A 26 -34.38 24.25 30.76
CA ALA A 26 -35.05 23.77 29.55
C ALA A 26 -34.33 22.56 28.94
N LYS A 27 -32.98 22.56 28.92
CA LYS A 27 -32.20 21.40 28.48
C LYS A 27 -32.41 20.17 29.37
N LYS A 28 -32.35 20.31 30.70
CA LYS A 28 -32.60 19.22 31.64
C LYS A 28 -34.01 18.65 31.48
N PHE A 29 -35.00 19.52 31.28
CA PHE A 29 -36.38 19.11 31.06
C PHE A 29 -36.53 18.27 29.78
N ILE A 30 -35.93 18.70 28.67
CA ILE A 30 -35.95 17.91 27.43
C ILE A 30 -35.17 16.60 27.55
N LEU A 31 -34.03 16.59 28.26
CA LEU A 31 -33.26 15.37 28.51
C LEU A 31 -34.05 14.30 29.27
N ALA A 32 -35.06 14.69 30.06
CA ALA A 32 -35.97 13.77 30.72
C ALA A 32 -37.01 13.13 29.77
N ASN A 33 -37.00 13.48 28.47
CA ASN A 33 -37.96 13.06 27.45
C ASN A 33 -39.42 13.21 27.94
N PRO A 34 -39.87 14.46 28.18
CA PRO A 34 -41.11 14.73 28.87
C PRO A 34 -42.32 14.35 28.02
N SER A 35 -43.35 13.81 28.67
CA SER A 35 -44.64 13.57 28.03
C SER A 35 -45.32 14.88 27.64
N TYR A 36 -46.28 14.82 26.71
CA TYR A 36 -47.09 15.99 26.38
C TYR A 36 -47.77 16.59 27.62
N ALA A 37 -48.26 15.75 28.54
CA ALA A 37 -48.84 16.21 29.80
C ALA A 37 -47.86 17.04 30.65
N ALA A 38 -46.60 16.61 30.73
CA ALA A 38 -45.56 17.36 31.45
C ALA A 38 -45.23 18.69 30.75
N ILE A 39 -45.18 18.69 29.41
CA ILE A 39 -45.00 19.93 28.63
C ILE A 39 -46.16 20.89 28.89
N ARG A 40 -47.40 20.41 28.81
CA ARG A 40 -48.60 21.21 29.08
C ARG A 40 -48.61 21.77 30.50
N SER A 41 -48.16 20.98 31.49
CA SER A 41 -48.04 21.43 32.88
C SER A 41 -47.12 22.64 33.00
N ILE A 42 -45.92 22.60 32.40
CA ILE A 42 -44.98 23.73 32.46
C ILE A 42 -45.58 25.02 31.87
N PHE A 43 -46.28 24.90 30.75
CA PHE A 43 -46.95 26.06 30.14
C PHE A 43 -48.09 26.59 31.02
N SER A 44 -48.80 25.72 31.73
CA SER A 44 -49.78 26.11 32.75
C SER A 44 -49.11 26.82 33.93
N ASP A 45 -47.96 26.32 34.41
CA ASP A 45 -47.20 26.94 35.51
C ASP A 45 -46.74 28.36 35.14
N PHE A 46 -46.41 28.60 33.86
CA PHE A 46 -46.12 29.95 33.36
C PHE A 46 -47.35 30.86 33.38
N ASP A 47 -48.54 30.35 33.06
CA ASP A 47 -49.79 31.10 33.18
C ASP A 47 -50.11 31.44 34.64
N ASP A 48 -49.97 30.47 35.54
CA ASP A 48 -50.20 30.65 36.98
C ASP A 48 -49.26 31.70 37.57
N THR A 49 -47.97 31.61 37.24
CA THR A 49 -46.96 32.60 37.68
C THR A 49 -47.24 33.99 37.09
N ARG A 50 -47.68 34.05 35.83
CA ARG A 50 -48.10 35.32 35.19
C ARG A 50 -49.29 35.94 35.91
N ASP A 51 -50.25 35.14 36.35
CA ASP A 51 -51.41 35.62 37.11
C ASP A 51 -51.05 36.07 38.52
N LEU A 52 -50.03 35.47 39.16
CA LEU A 52 -49.46 35.98 40.41
C LEU A 52 -48.83 37.38 40.23
N ILE A 53 -47.99 37.56 39.19
CA ILE A 53 -47.36 38.86 38.90
C ILE A 53 -48.41 39.94 38.59
N LYS A 54 -49.51 39.59 37.91
CA LYS A 54 -50.62 40.54 37.66
C LYS A 54 -51.19 41.12 38.95
N ARG A 55 -51.19 40.37 40.06
CA ARG A 55 -51.74 40.77 41.36
C ARG A 55 -50.83 41.74 42.13
N ILE A 56 -49.56 41.90 41.74
CA ILE A 56 -48.65 42.89 42.33
C ILE A 56 -49.20 44.31 42.06
N SER A 57 -49.37 45.09 43.13
CA SER A 57 -49.81 46.50 43.06
C SER A 57 -48.75 47.36 42.35
N GLU A 58 -49.17 48.44 41.70
CA GLU A 58 -48.29 49.31 40.89
C GLU A 58 -47.37 50.22 41.73
N SER A 59 -47.79 50.49 42.96
CA SER A 59 -47.01 51.15 44.00
C SER A 59 -47.46 50.70 45.38
N LYS A 60 -46.57 50.85 46.37
CA LYS A 60 -46.82 50.51 47.78
C LYS A 60 -46.29 51.64 48.66
N ASP A 61 -47.16 52.24 49.47
CA ASP A 61 -46.80 53.33 50.38
C ASP A 61 -46.43 52.76 51.75
N ILE A 62 -45.19 52.97 52.17
CA ILE A 62 -44.64 52.53 53.45
C ILE A 62 -43.90 53.72 54.09
N ASP A 63 -44.59 54.43 54.98
CA ASP A 63 -44.14 55.70 55.58
C ASP A 63 -42.68 55.64 56.08
N PRO A 64 -41.77 56.54 55.64
CA PRO A 64 -41.97 57.74 54.80
C PRO A 64 -41.75 57.56 53.29
N PHE A 65 -41.70 56.34 52.78
CA PHE A 65 -41.32 56.01 51.41
C PHE A 65 -42.48 55.46 50.56
N ARG A 66 -42.48 55.75 49.25
CA ARG A 66 -43.34 55.12 48.24
C ARG A 66 -42.49 54.23 47.34
N TYR A 67 -42.82 52.95 47.27
CA TYR A 67 -42.21 51.99 46.37
C TYR A 67 -42.98 51.97 45.06
N ILE A 68 -42.29 52.15 43.93
CA ILE A 68 -42.88 52.05 42.59
C ILE A 68 -42.45 50.69 42.00
N THR A 69 -43.40 49.78 41.89
CA THR A 69 -43.18 48.37 41.51
C THR A 69 -43.52 48.10 40.04
N ASN A 70 -44.03 49.08 39.30
CA ASN A 70 -44.36 48.94 37.88
C ASN A 70 -43.21 48.40 37.02
N LYS A 71 -41.99 48.93 37.21
CA LYS A 71 -40.82 48.45 36.47
C LYS A 71 -40.42 47.02 36.83
N LEU A 72 -40.60 46.64 38.10
CA LEU A 72 -40.38 45.26 38.54
C LEU A 72 -41.41 44.33 37.90
N LYS A 73 -42.69 44.72 37.90
CA LYS A 73 -43.79 43.98 37.30
C LYS A 73 -43.60 43.76 35.79
N THR A 74 -43.22 44.80 35.04
CA THR A 74 -42.91 44.68 33.60
C THR A 74 -41.72 43.75 33.37
N ASN A 75 -40.65 43.89 34.15
CA ASN A 75 -39.48 43.04 34.03
C ASN A 75 -39.82 41.57 34.34
N LEU A 76 -40.62 41.28 35.36
CA LEU A 76 -41.04 39.91 35.69
C LEU A 76 -41.89 39.28 34.57
N PHE A 77 -42.77 40.06 33.91
CA PHE A 77 -43.47 39.59 32.72
C PHE A 77 -42.51 39.27 31.57
N ASP A 78 -41.53 40.13 31.32
CA ASP A 78 -40.51 39.90 30.29
C ASP A 78 -39.67 38.66 30.63
N GLU A 79 -39.28 38.46 31.89
CA GLU A 79 -38.50 37.32 32.35
C GLU A 79 -39.27 35.99 32.17
N ILE A 80 -40.58 35.94 32.46
CA ILE A 80 -41.44 34.77 32.19
C ILE A 80 -41.58 34.56 30.69
N ARG A 81 -41.85 35.60 29.90
CA ARG A 81 -41.99 35.46 28.45
C ARG A 81 -40.70 34.94 27.82
N GLN A 82 -39.54 35.39 28.29
CA GLN A 82 -38.25 34.85 27.87
C GLN A 82 -38.08 33.37 28.27
N LEU A 83 -38.49 32.99 29.49
CA LEU A 83 -38.42 31.61 29.95
C LEU A 83 -39.31 30.70 29.09
N GLU A 84 -40.55 31.13 28.82
CA GLU A 84 -41.50 30.45 27.94
C GLU A 84 -40.93 30.25 26.53
N LEU A 85 -40.35 31.30 25.94
CA LEU A 85 -39.71 31.22 24.61
C LEU A 85 -38.50 30.29 24.61
N ILE A 86 -37.72 30.25 25.69
CA ILE A 86 -36.58 29.32 25.83
C ILE A 86 -37.09 27.87 25.89
N PHE A 87 -38.09 27.57 26.72
CA PHE A 87 -38.69 26.23 26.79
C PHE A 87 -39.31 25.82 25.44
N ALA A 88 -40.08 26.71 24.82
CA ALA A 88 -40.65 26.50 23.50
C ALA A 88 -39.58 26.19 22.44
N LYS A 89 -38.46 26.93 22.44
CA LYS A 89 -37.34 26.69 21.53
C LYS A 89 -36.75 25.28 21.69
N TYR A 90 -36.48 24.85 22.92
CA TYR A 90 -35.89 23.52 23.16
C TYR A 90 -36.88 22.38 22.91
N ILE A 91 -38.16 22.55 23.25
CA ILE A 91 -39.23 21.61 22.90
C ILE A 91 -39.36 21.50 21.37
N ARG A 92 -39.38 22.63 20.64
CA ARG A 92 -39.44 22.64 19.18
C ARG A 92 -38.25 21.92 18.56
N ILE A 93 -37.02 22.15 19.03
CA ILE A 93 -35.83 21.44 18.53
C ILE A 93 -36.00 19.93 18.70
N HIS A 94 -36.44 19.47 19.87
CA HIS A 94 -36.64 18.05 20.17
C HIS A 94 -37.71 17.40 19.28
N TYR A 95 -38.89 18.03 19.15
CA TYR A 95 -39.98 17.49 18.32
C TYR A 95 -39.70 17.63 16.82
N ARG A 96 -38.95 18.65 16.39
CA ARG A 96 -38.49 18.78 15.00
C ARG A 96 -37.53 17.66 14.61
N MET A 97 -36.66 17.19 15.51
CA MET A 97 -35.83 16.01 15.25
C MET A 97 -36.68 14.75 15.06
N LYS A 98 -37.72 14.54 15.90
CA LYS A 98 -38.67 13.44 15.75
C LYS A 98 -39.43 13.52 14.41
N PHE A 99 -39.92 14.71 14.06
CA PHE A 99 -40.56 14.98 12.77
C PHE A 99 -39.65 14.64 11.59
N MET A 100 -38.39 15.13 11.61
CA MET A 100 -37.41 14.87 10.55
C MET A 100 -37.16 13.38 10.37
N SER A 101 -37.03 12.63 11.46
CA SER A 101 -36.84 11.17 11.39
C SER A 101 -38.03 10.47 10.72
N ILE A 102 -39.27 10.85 11.07
CA ILE A 102 -40.47 10.25 10.47
C ILE A 102 -40.58 10.64 8.99
N ASN A 103 -40.34 11.91 8.67
CA ASN A 103 -40.44 12.40 7.30
C ASN A 103 -39.37 11.76 6.39
N ASP A 104 -38.14 11.59 6.87
CA ASP A 104 -37.09 10.89 6.14
C ASP A 104 -37.43 9.41 5.94
N PHE A 105 -38.04 8.78 6.95
CA PHE A 105 -38.56 7.43 6.83
C PHE A 105 -39.65 7.33 5.73
N PHE A 106 -40.61 8.26 5.71
CA PHE A 106 -41.64 8.31 4.65
C PHE A 106 -41.03 8.52 3.26
N LYS A 107 -40.12 9.49 3.11
CA LYS A 107 -39.43 9.77 1.83
C LYS A 107 -38.63 8.58 1.30
N LYS A 108 -38.07 7.74 2.16
CA LYS A 108 -37.32 6.53 1.76
C LYS A 108 -38.25 5.36 1.44
N THR A 109 -39.37 5.25 2.14
CA THR A 109 -40.28 4.09 2.04
C THR A 109 -41.28 4.23 0.91
N GLU A 110 -41.81 5.44 0.67
CA GLU A 110 -42.84 5.70 -0.36
C GLU A 110 -42.38 5.34 -1.79
N PRO A 111 -41.16 5.71 -2.26
CA PRO A 111 -40.69 5.33 -3.59
C PRO A 111 -40.52 3.81 -3.74
N ARG A 112 -40.11 3.11 -2.67
CA ARG A 112 -39.91 1.66 -2.68
C ARG A 112 -41.24 0.91 -2.77
N LEU A 113 -42.28 1.38 -2.09
CA LEU A 113 -43.65 0.85 -2.20
C LEU A 113 -44.32 1.21 -3.54
N ASN A 114 -43.88 2.27 -4.20
CA ASN A 114 -44.39 2.66 -5.52
C ASN A 114 -43.67 1.98 -6.69
N ARG A 115 -42.66 1.16 -6.41
CA ARG A 115 -41.97 0.37 -7.43
C ARG A 115 -42.94 -0.64 -8.05
N GLN A 116 -42.97 -0.68 -9.38
CA GLN A 116 -43.80 -1.63 -10.12
C GLN A 116 -43.17 -3.02 -10.06
N LEU A 117 -43.99 -4.06 -9.86
CA LEU A 117 -43.55 -5.45 -9.81
C LEU A 117 -43.34 -5.99 -11.24
N ARG A 118 -42.08 -6.09 -11.71
CA ARG A 118 -41.74 -6.67 -13.02
C ARG A 118 -40.89 -7.92 -12.88
N ASP A 119 -40.01 -7.93 -11.89
CA ASP A 119 -39.08 -9.04 -11.61
C ASP A 119 -38.99 -9.35 -10.11
N LEU A 120 -38.19 -10.37 -9.77
CA LEU A 120 -37.98 -10.82 -8.40
C LEU A 120 -37.25 -9.80 -7.52
N ASP A 121 -36.37 -8.99 -8.13
CA ASP A 121 -35.69 -7.93 -7.40
C ASP A 121 -36.72 -6.86 -6.97
N ASP A 122 -37.63 -6.47 -7.85
CA ASP A 122 -38.74 -5.57 -7.51
C ASP A 122 -39.57 -6.10 -6.34
N VAL A 123 -39.94 -7.38 -6.38
CA VAL A 123 -40.69 -8.07 -5.31
C VAL A 123 -39.92 -8.00 -3.99
N ARG A 124 -38.61 -8.31 -4.00
CA ARG A 124 -37.74 -8.22 -2.82
C ARG A 124 -37.64 -6.79 -2.28
N PHE A 125 -37.50 -5.78 -3.15
CA PHE A 125 -37.41 -4.38 -2.72
C PHE A 125 -38.68 -3.91 -2.02
N VAL A 126 -39.84 -4.33 -2.54
CA VAL A 126 -41.17 -4.02 -2.02
C VAL A 126 -41.45 -4.73 -0.70
N ILE A 127 -41.16 -6.03 -0.59
CA ILE A 127 -41.33 -6.80 0.67
C ILE A 127 -40.49 -6.18 1.78
N ASN A 128 -39.21 -5.90 1.52
CA ASN A 128 -38.36 -5.22 2.50
C ASN A 128 -38.92 -3.85 2.92
N ALA A 129 -39.59 -3.13 2.02
CA ALA A 129 -40.21 -1.85 2.35
C ALA A 129 -41.47 -2.04 3.22
N LEU A 130 -42.26 -3.09 2.97
CA LEU A 130 -43.40 -3.48 3.82
C LEU A 130 -42.94 -3.90 5.22
N ASP A 131 -41.86 -4.68 5.33
CA ASP A 131 -41.28 -5.09 6.62
C ASP A 131 -40.75 -3.88 7.39
N THR A 132 -39.98 -3.01 6.72
CA THR A 132 -39.49 -1.77 7.35
C THR A 132 -40.67 -0.90 7.84
N LEU A 133 -41.77 -0.84 7.08
CA LEU A 133 -42.99 -0.13 7.48
C LEU A 133 -43.65 -0.75 8.70
N LYS A 134 -43.70 -2.08 8.77
CA LYS A 134 -44.26 -2.82 9.91
C LYS A 134 -43.43 -2.64 11.18
N GLU A 135 -42.11 -2.73 11.08
CA GLU A 135 -41.18 -2.53 12.20
C GLU A 135 -41.27 -1.12 12.80
N ASN A 136 -41.43 -0.10 11.96
CA ASN A 136 -41.49 1.29 12.39
C ASN A 136 -42.92 1.80 12.69
N PHE A 137 -43.94 0.97 12.45
CA PHE A 137 -45.35 1.37 12.59
C PHE A 137 -45.66 1.94 13.97
N VAL A 138 -45.31 1.20 15.03
CA VAL A 138 -45.62 1.59 16.42
C VAL A 138 -44.97 2.93 16.76
N PHE A 139 -43.70 3.09 16.40
CA PHE A 139 -42.94 4.32 16.67
C PHE A 139 -43.57 5.53 15.96
N VAL A 140 -43.88 5.39 14.66
CA VAL A 140 -44.48 6.46 13.86
C VAL A 140 -45.85 6.84 14.43
N ASP A 141 -46.71 5.85 14.67
CA ASP A 141 -48.09 6.07 15.14
C ASP A 141 -48.13 6.77 16.51
N HIS A 142 -47.31 6.32 17.47
CA HIS A 142 -47.23 6.91 18.81
C HIS A 142 -46.54 8.29 18.84
N THR A 143 -45.83 8.67 17.78
CA THR A 143 -45.11 9.96 17.74
C THR A 143 -45.92 11.06 17.05
N ILE A 144 -46.80 10.72 16.11
CA ILE A 144 -47.60 11.71 15.35
C ILE A 144 -48.49 12.54 16.29
N GLU A 145 -49.26 11.89 17.17
CA GLU A 145 -50.22 12.58 18.04
C GLU A 145 -49.55 13.57 19.01
N PRO A 146 -48.52 13.20 19.81
CA PRO A 146 -47.81 14.16 20.65
C PRO A 146 -47.19 15.33 19.87
N LEU A 147 -46.80 15.10 18.62
CA LEU A 147 -46.21 16.13 17.76
C LEU A 147 -47.27 17.14 17.33
N GLU A 148 -48.46 16.69 16.91
CA GLU A 148 -49.60 17.56 16.63
C GLU A 148 -50.03 18.35 17.89
N GLU A 149 -50.11 17.69 19.04
CA GLU A 149 -50.49 18.32 20.31
C GLU A 149 -49.52 19.43 20.78
N VAL A 150 -48.21 19.22 20.63
CA VAL A 150 -47.19 20.22 20.99
C VAL A 150 -47.25 21.43 20.06
N TYR A 151 -47.43 21.23 18.75
CA TYR A 151 -47.53 22.35 17.82
C TYR A 151 -48.85 23.12 17.95
N ASN A 152 -49.93 22.44 18.30
CA ASN A 152 -51.19 23.09 18.71
C ASN A 152 -51.02 23.91 20.00
N LEU A 153 -50.24 23.40 20.97
CA LEU A 153 -49.88 24.16 22.17
C LEU A 153 -49.10 25.43 21.80
N PHE A 154 -48.11 25.33 20.93
CA PHE A 154 -47.35 26.51 20.49
C PHE A 154 -48.22 27.57 19.81
N LYS A 155 -49.22 27.16 19.02
CA LYS A 155 -50.22 28.06 18.45
C LYS A 155 -51.04 28.77 19.54
N ARG A 156 -51.45 28.05 20.60
CA ARG A 156 -52.19 28.63 21.74
C ARG A 156 -51.39 29.72 22.48
N TYR A 157 -50.08 29.52 22.65
CA TYR A 157 -49.19 30.47 23.34
C TYR A 157 -48.58 31.54 22.41
N SER A 158 -49.05 31.61 21.16
CA SER A 158 -48.55 32.56 20.15
C SER A 158 -47.02 32.52 20.02
N ILE A 159 -46.49 31.30 19.94
CA ILE A 159 -45.08 31.04 19.63
C ILE A 159 -44.94 31.07 18.11
N ASP A 160 -43.99 31.86 17.62
CA ASP A 160 -43.75 32.01 16.19
C ASP A 160 -43.09 30.75 15.60
N ILE A 161 -43.79 30.11 14.66
CA ILE A 161 -43.35 28.92 13.94
C ILE A 161 -43.45 29.21 12.45
N PRO A 162 -42.41 28.88 11.65
CA PRO A 162 -42.49 28.97 10.20
C PRO A 162 -43.71 28.23 9.65
N GLN A 163 -44.47 28.89 8.78
CA GLN A 163 -45.69 28.34 8.20
C GLN A 163 -45.46 26.99 7.49
N GLU A 164 -44.31 26.83 6.83
CA GLU A 164 -43.91 25.58 6.18
C GLU A 164 -43.80 24.40 7.16
N GLU A 165 -43.25 24.64 8.35
CA GLU A 165 -43.11 23.62 9.39
C GLU A 165 -44.47 23.22 9.96
N GLN A 166 -45.33 24.22 10.19
CA GLN A 166 -46.69 23.99 10.67
C GLN A 166 -47.52 23.17 9.67
N MET A 167 -47.50 23.55 8.39
CA MET A 167 -48.20 22.81 7.33
C MET A 167 -47.67 21.38 7.18
N ALA A 168 -46.35 21.18 7.26
CA ALA A 168 -45.77 19.85 7.11
C ALA A 168 -46.18 18.89 8.24
N ILE A 169 -46.41 19.41 9.45
CA ILE A 169 -46.90 18.64 10.59
C ILE A 169 -48.38 18.31 10.46
N GLU A 170 -49.20 19.28 10.02
CA GLU A 170 -50.63 19.07 9.75
C GLU A 170 -50.84 18.02 8.63
N MET A 171 -49.93 17.96 7.66
CA MET A 171 -49.94 16.95 6.60
C MET A 171 -49.36 15.58 7.00
N LEU A 172 -48.73 15.46 8.17
CA LEU A 172 -48.00 14.25 8.57
C LEU A 172 -48.93 13.04 8.68
N ARG A 173 -50.08 13.21 9.35
CA ARG A 173 -51.09 12.16 9.52
C ARG A 173 -51.67 11.69 8.20
N SER A 174 -52.02 12.61 7.31
CA SER A 174 -52.54 12.26 5.99
C SER A 174 -51.52 11.52 5.12
N THR A 175 -50.23 11.87 5.25
CA THR A 175 -49.12 11.17 4.58
C THR A 175 -48.95 9.76 5.13
N HIS A 176 -49.00 9.57 6.45
CA HIS A 176 -48.95 8.26 7.08
C HIS A 176 -50.11 7.36 6.62
N GLU A 177 -51.34 7.87 6.63
CA GLU A 177 -52.52 7.12 6.16
C GLU A 177 -52.43 6.76 4.67
N ARG A 178 -51.93 7.67 3.83
CA ARG A 178 -51.70 7.40 2.40
C ARG A 178 -50.70 6.27 2.21
N LEU A 179 -49.60 6.29 2.96
CA LEU A 179 -48.57 5.26 2.92
C LEU A 179 -49.12 3.89 3.35
N LEU A 180 -49.92 3.84 4.42
CA LEU A 180 -50.59 2.61 4.88
C LEU A 180 -51.61 2.07 3.87
N LYS A 181 -52.41 2.95 3.25
CA LYS A 181 -53.34 2.57 2.17
C LYS A 181 -52.58 1.97 0.99
N ARG A 182 -51.46 2.59 0.60
CA ARG A 182 -50.59 2.08 -0.47
C ARG A 182 -50.00 0.72 -0.10
N ALA A 183 -49.49 0.55 1.11
CA ALA A 183 -48.95 -0.71 1.59
C ALA A 183 -49.98 -1.85 1.53
N LYS A 184 -51.24 -1.58 1.93
CA LYS A 184 -52.35 -2.54 1.81
C LYS A 184 -52.62 -2.94 0.35
N TYR A 185 -52.67 -1.97 -0.56
CA TYR A 185 -52.85 -2.25 -1.99
C TYR A 185 -51.72 -3.12 -2.54
N VAL A 186 -50.47 -2.75 -2.25
CA VAL A 186 -49.28 -3.46 -2.72
C VAL A 186 -49.21 -4.87 -2.13
N THR A 187 -49.62 -5.06 -0.87
CA THR A 187 -49.70 -6.40 -0.26
C THR A 187 -50.71 -7.28 -1.02
N HIS A 188 -51.87 -6.74 -1.36
CA HIS A 188 -52.89 -7.47 -2.14
C HIS A 188 -52.43 -7.77 -3.57
N ASP A 189 -51.78 -6.81 -4.23
CA ASP A 189 -51.18 -6.99 -5.56
C ASP A 189 -50.09 -8.06 -5.56
N LEU A 190 -49.25 -8.09 -4.52
CA LEU A 190 -48.21 -9.09 -4.34
C LEU A 190 -48.81 -10.49 -4.17
N VAL A 191 -49.85 -10.66 -3.35
CA VAL A 191 -50.55 -11.95 -3.19
C VAL A 191 -51.16 -12.44 -4.51
N ASN A 192 -51.77 -11.54 -5.30
CA ASN A 192 -52.39 -11.92 -6.57
C ASN A 192 -51.36 -12.31 -7.65
N THR A 193 -50.19 -11.68 -7.63
CA THR A 193 -49.13 -11.92 -8.62
C THR A 193 -48.13 -12.99 -8.18
N GLN A 194 -48.09 -13.33 -6.89
CA GLN A 194 -47.13 -14.25 -6.26
C GLN A 194 -47.03 -15.59 -7.00
N GLN A 195 -48.16 -16.21 -7.34
CA GLN A 195 -48.16 -17.52 -8.01
C GLN A 195 -47.47 -17.45 -9.38
N SER A 196 -47.75 -16.41 -10.16
CA SER A 196 -47.13 -16.24 -11.49
C SER A 196 -45.61 -16.01 -11.40
N PHE A 197 -45.15 -15.28 -10.37
CA PHE A 197 -43.72 -15.09 -10.12
C PHE A 197 -43.06 -16.39 -9.64
N LEU A 198 -43.73 -17.16 -8.78
CA LEU A 198 -43.25 -18.45 -8.31
C LEU A 198 -43.11 -19.44 -9.48
N ASP A 199 -44.12 -19.55 -10.34
CA ASP A 199 -44.09 -20.45 -11.49
C ASP A 199 -42.93 -20.12 -12.44
N ARG A 200 -42.71 -18.83 -12.73
CA ARG A 200 -41.57 -18.36 -13.52
C ARG A 200 -40.24 -18.65 -12.84
N PHE A 201 -40.14 -18.39 -11.53
CA PHE A 201 -38.93 -18.63 -10.75
C PHE A 201 -38.54 -20.11 -10.72
N LEU A 202 -39.51 -21.01 -10.59
CA LEU A 202 -39.26 -22.46 -10.64
C LEU A 202 -38.75 -22.91 -12.02
N ILE A 203 -39.19 -22.28 -13.10
CA ILE A 203 -38.64 -22.51 -14.45
C ILE A 203 -37.19 -22.02 -14.51
N ASP A 204 -36.93 -20.81 -14.01
CA ASP A 204 -35.59 -20.21 -14.00
C ASP A 204 -34.60 -21.03 -13.14
N ILE A 205 -35.03 -21.62 -12.01
CA ILE A 205 -34.22 -22.53 -11.20
C ILE A 205 -33.83 -23.78 -11.99
N LYS A 206 -34.77 -24.41 -12.71
CA LYS A 206 -34.48 -25.59 -13.53
C LYS A 206 -33.50 -25.28 -14.65
N GLN A 207 -33.67 -24.13 -15.30
CA GLN A 207 -32.71 -23.67 -16.30
C GLN A 207 -31.33 -23.43 -15.67
N PHE A 208 -31.27 -22.79 -14.50
CA PHE A 208 -30.03 -22.54 -13.79
C PHE A 208 -29.33 -23.83 -13.36
N GLN A 209 -30.07 -24.86 -12.91
CA GLN A 209 -29.50 -26.18 -12.63
C GLN A 209 -28.85 -26.81 -13.87
N THR A 210 -29.47 -26.63 -15.04
CA THR A 210 -28.90 -27.08 -16.33
C THR A 210 -27.62 -26.29 -16.65
N ASP A 211 -27.67 -24.96 -16.58
CA ASP A 211 -26.51 -24.10 -16.83
C ASP A 211 -25.32 -24.41 -15.90
N VAL A 212 -25.59 -24.74 -14.63
CA VAL A 212 -24.55 -25.15 -13.66
C VAL A 212 -23.97 -26.50 -14.06
N THR A 213 -24.80 -27.45 -14.48
CA THR A 213 -24.34 -28.78 -14.91
C THR A 213 -23.46 -28.67 -16.15
N ASP A 214 -23.90 -27.92 -17.16
CA ASP A 214 -23.14 -27.67 -18.40
C ASP A 214 -21.81 -26.97 -18.10
N PHE A 215 -21.80 -26.00 -17.19
CA PHE A 215 -20.59 -25.31 -16.77
C PHE A 215 -19.60 -26.24 -16.05
N VAL A 216 -20.08 -27.12 -15.17
CA VAL A 216 -19.24 -28.09 -14.44
C VAL A 216 -18.62 -29.09 -15.43
N GLU A 217 -19.40 -29.64 -16.35
CA GLU A 217 -18.91 -30.57 -17.36
C GLU A 217 -17.87 -29.92 -18.29
N ASP A 218 -18.11 -28.68 -18.71
CA ASP A 218 -17.16 -27.91 -19.52
C ASP A 218 -15.89 -27.55 -18.72
N TYR A 219 -16.01 -27.24 -17.43
CA TYR A 219 -14.86 -26.99 -16.57
C TYR A 219 -13.98 -28.24 -16.38
N ASP A 220 -14.59 -29.41 -16.20
CA ASP A 220 -13.85 -30.66 -16.03
C ASP A 220 -13.16 -31.09 -17.33
N ASN A 221 -13.78 -30.86 -18.49
CA ASN A 221 -13.26 -31.30 -19.79
C ASN A 221 -12.37 -30.28 -20.51
N ASN A 222 -12.61 -28.97 -20.33
CA ASN A 222 -11.94 -27.88 -21.05
C ASN A 222 -11.25 -26.86 -20.12
N GLY A 223 -11.35 -27.04 -18.80
CA GLY A 223 -10.81 -26.12 -17.80
C GLY A 223 -9.29 -26.02 -17.74
N PRO A 224 -8.79 -25.15 -16.84
CA PRO A 224 -7.35 -24.88 -16.69
C PRO A 224 -6.57 -26.02 -16.01
N MET A 225 -7.23 -27.10 -15.57
CA MET A 225 -6.59 -28.22 -14.86
C MET A 225 -6.23 -29.41 -15.77
N ILE A 226 -6.50 -29.33 -17.07
CA ILE A 226 -6.20 -30.44 -17.99
C ILE A 226 -4.69 -30.69 -18.03
N GLU A 227 -4.31 -31.96 -17.91
CA GLU A 227 -2.92 -32.37 -17.92
C GLU A 227 -2.27 -32.09 -19.29
N GLY A 228 -1.03 -31.58 -19.25
CA GLY A 228 -0.24 -31.32 -20.45
C GLY A 228 -0.43 -29.94 -21.09
N LEU A 229 -1.28 -29.07 -20.53
CA LEU A 229 -1.43 -27.70 -21.04
C LEU A 229 -0.19 -26.85 -20.76
N PRO A 230 0.27 -26.05 -21.75
CA PRO A 230 1.22 -24.97 -21.50
C PRO A 230 0.67 -24.01 -20.46
N ALA A 231 1.52 -23.52 -19.56
CA ALA A 231 1.08 -22.69 -18.45
C ALA A 231 0.38 -21.39 -18.86
N GLN A 232 0.78 -20.81 -20.00
CA GLN A 232 0.15 -19.61 -20.57
C GLN A 232 -1.28 -19.90 -21.05
N GLU A 233 -1.46 -21.01 -21.78
CA GLU A 233 -2.79 -21.47 -22.21
C GLU A 233 -3.69 -21.81 -21.02
N ALA A 234 -3.15 -22.45 -19.98
CA ALA A 234 -3.88 -22.74 -18.76
C ALA A 234 -4.29 -21.45 -18.01
N SER A 235 -3.46 -20.40 -18.04
CA SER A 235 -3.78 -19.07 -17.49
C SER A 235 -4.90 -18.38 -18.28
N ASP A 236 -4.90 -18.50 -19.62
CA ASP A 236 -5.94 -17.93 -20.47
C ASP A 236 -7.28 -18.63 -20.24
N ARG A 237 -7.27 -19.98 -20.20
CA ARG A 237 -8.45 -20.78 -19.84
C ARG A 237 -8.96 -20.42 -18.46
N LEU A 238 -8.07 -20.26 -17.48
CA LEU A 238 -8.45 -19.84 -16.14
C LEU A 238 -9.20 -18.50 -16.15
N THR A 239 -8.71 -17.51 -16.89
CA THR A 239 -9.34 -16.20 -17.00
C THR A 239 -10.73 -16.30 -17.63
N HIS A 240 -10.86 -17.11 -18.69
CA HIS A 240 -12.14 -17.38 -19.34
C HIS A 240 -13.16 -18.03 -18.39
N PHE A 241 -12.76 -19.12 -17.71
CA PHE A 241 -13.63 -19.82 -16.77
C PHE A 241 -13.94 -18.99 -15.51
N GLU A 242 -13.03 -18.14 -15.05
CA GLU A 242 -13.27 -17.21 -13.94
C GLU A 242 -14.37 -16.20 -14.31
N SER A 243 -14.34 -15.63 -15.51
CA SER A 243 -15.40 -14.72 -15.97
C SER A 243 -16.76 -15.41 -15.98
N ARG A 244 -16.86 -16.58 -16.62
CA ARG A 244 -18.11 -17.35 -16.69
C ARG A 244 -18.61 -17.78 -15.31
N PHE A 245 -17.69 -18.21 -14.45
CA PHE A 245 -18.00 -18.56 -13.06
C PHE A 245 -18.58 -17.38 -12.30
N ASN A 246 -17.99 -16.17 -12.43
CA ASN A 246 -18.46 -14.99 -11.72
C ASN A 246 -19.89 -14.61 -12.11
N ASP A 247 -20.24 -14.73 -13.39
CA ASP A 247 -21.60 -14.46 -13.86
C ASP A 247 -22.59 -15.52 -13.35
N LEU A 248 -22.20 -16.79 -13.38
CA LEU A 248 -22.98 -17.89 -12.81
C LEU A 248 -23.14 -17.75 -11.29
N TRP A 249 -22.11 -17.27 -10.59
CA TRP A 249 -22.12 -17.05 -9.15
C TRP A 249 -23.04 -15.90 -8.73
N LYS A 250 -23.06 -14.80 -9.48
CA LYS A 250 -24.03 -13.71 -9.25
C LYS A 250 -25.47 -14.23 -9.38
N ARG A 251 -25.73 -15.04 -10.42
CA ARG A 251 -27.04 -15.66 -10.62
C ARG A 251 -27.39 -16.59 -9.45
N TYR A 252 -26.45 -17.42 -8.98
CA TYR A 252 -26.62 -18.25 -7.78
C TYR A 252 -27.04 -17.43 -6.55
N GLU A 253 -26.41 -16.30 -6.29
CA GLU A 253 -26.78 -15.41 -5.17
C GLU A 253 -28.19 -14.83 -5.33
N THR A 254 -28.59 -14.47 -6.55
CA THR A 254 -29.97 -14.03 -6.86
C THR A 254 -30.98 -15.16 -6.63
N PHE A 255 -30.67 -16.40 -7.04
CA PHE A 255 -31.55 -17.55 -6.83
C PHE A 255 -31.70 -17.88 -5.34
N LEU A 256 -30.61 -17.91 -4.57
CA LEU A 256 -30.70 -18.11 -3.11
C LEU A 256 -31.56 -17.05 -2.42
N ALA A 257 -31.43 -15.78 -2.83
CA ALA A 257 -32.26 -14.71 -2.30
C ALA A 257 -33.73 -14.88 -2.69
N GLY A 258 -34.02 -15.40 -3.89
CA GLY A 258 -35.37 -15.73 -4.35
C GLY A 258 -35.98 -16.93 -3.63
N GLU A 259 -35.22 -18.00 -3.39
CA GLU A 259 -35.66 -19.16 -2.61
C GLU A 259 -36.04 -18.73 -1.19
N GLU A 260 -35.22 -17.90 -0.56
CA GLU A 260 -35.51 -17.33 0.76
C GLU A 260 -36.77 -16.45 0.74
N LEU A 261 -36.95 -15.64 -0.32
CA LEU A 261 -38.13 -14.77 -0.49
C LEU A 261 -39.44 -15.56 -0.55
N PHE A 262 -39.43 -16.71 -1.22
CA PHE A 262 -40.62 -17.58 -1.34
C PHE A 262 -40.71 -18.64 -0.23
N GLY A 263 -39.75 -18.67 0.70
CA GLY A 263 -39.71 -19.68 1.77
C GLY A 263 -39.47 -21.10 1.25
N LEU A 264 -38.77 -21.24 0.13
CA LEU A 264 -38.33 -22.53 -0.41
C LEU A 264 -37.07 -23.02 0.30
N ASP A 265 -36.86 -24.33 0.28
CA ASP A 265 -35.61 -24.92 0.76
C ASP A 265 -34.44 -24.45 -0.12
N LYS A 266 -33.35 -24.03 0.52
CA LYS A 266 -32.17 -23.51 -0.18
C LYS A 266 -31.48 -24.63 -0.94
N THR A 267 -31.32 -24.47 -2.25
CA THR A 267 -30.62 -25.46 -3.08
C THR A 267 -29.11 -25.33 -2.92
N GLU A 268 -28.44 -26.40 -2.48
CA GLU A 268 -26.98 -26.42 -2.35
C GLU A 268 -26.28 -26.92 -3.63
N TYR A 269 -25.41 -26.09 -4.20
CA TYR A 269 -24.60 -26.45 -5.37
C TYR A 269 -23.15 -26.76 -4.95
N ILE A 270 -22.92 -27.98 -4.45
CA ILE A 270 -21.63 -28.42 -3.88
C ILE A 270 -20.48 -28.32 -4.92
N HIS A 271 -20.73 -28.70 -6.17
CA HIS A 271 -19.73 -28.62 -7.24
C HIS A 271 -19.32 -27.16 -7.52
N LEU A 272 -20.28 -26.23 -7.56
CA LEU A 272 -20.01 -24.81 -7.78
C LEU A 272 -19.16 -24.21 -6.65
N GLN A 273 -19.44 -24.58 -5.39
CA GLN A 273 -18.62 -24.19 -4.23
C GLN A 273 -17.20 -24.75 -4.31
N THR A 274 -17.05 -25.96 -4.84
CA THR A 274 -15.75 -26.62 -5.03
C THR A 274 -14.93 -25.91 -6.11
N ILE A 275 -15.55 -25.62 -7.26
CA ILE A 275 -14.93 -24.86 -8.35
C ILE A 275 -14.54 -23.46 -7.87
N LYS A 276 -15.34 -22.79 -7.04
CA LYS A 276 -14.97 -21.50 -6.43
C LYS A 276 -13.63 -21.57 -5.69
N LYS A 277 -13.43 -22.61 -4.88
CA LYS A 277 -12.18 -22.80 -4.12
C LYS A 277 -11.03 -23.11 -5.08
N GLN A 278 -11.27 -23.97 -6.07
CA GLN A 278 -10.29 -24.34 -7.08
C GLN A 278 -9.81 -23.14 -7.91
N LEU A 279 -10.73 -22.33 -8.46
CA LEU A 279 -10.42 -21.11 -9.22
C LEU A 279 -9.58 -20.12 -8.40
N ASN A 280 -9.91 -19.94 -7.11
CA ASN A 280 -9.13 -19.08 -6.23
C ASN A 280 -7.70 -19.60 -6.02
N TYR A 281 -7.51 -20.91 -5.92
CA TYR A 281 -6.19 -21.51 -5.79
C TYR A 281 -5.39 -21.42 -7.10
N LEU A 282 -6.04 -21.72 -8.22
CA LEU A 282 -5.54 -21.57 -9.59
C LEU A 282 -5.00 -20.17 -9.84
N LYS A 283 -5.79 -19.15 -9.52
CA LYS A 283 -5.43 -17.74 -9.71
C LYS A 283 -4.15 -17.36 -8.97
N ARG A 284 -3.96 -17.89 -7.77
CA ARG A 284 -2.71 -17.68 -7.00
C ARG A 284 -1.52 -18.39 -7.63
N LEU A 285 -1.70 -19.62 -8.12
CA LEU A 285 -0.63 -20.41 -8.74
C LEU A 285 -0.20 -19.82 -10.08
N TYR A 286 -1.14 -19.62 -11.00
CA TYR A 286 -0.85 -19.10 -12.35
C TYR A 286 -0.48 -17.62 -12.34
N GLY A 287 -1.01 -16.82 -11.40
CA GLY A 287 -0.51 -15.46 -11.18
C GLY A 287 0.98 -15.46 -10.82
N LEU A 288 1.39 -16.27 -9.83
CA LEU A 288 2.79 -16.41 -9.46
C LEU A 288 3.65 -16.99 -10.59
N TYR A 289 3.10 -17.92 -11.37
CA TYR A 289 3.76 -18.48 -12.53
C TYR A 289 4.08 -17.40 -13.56
N ASN A 290 3.08 -16.59 -13.93
CA ASN A 290 3.24 -15.51 -14.90
C ASN A 290 4.22 -14.44 -14.39
N ASP A 291 4.15 -14.07 -13.11
CA ASP A 291 5.11 -13.14 -12.49
C ASP A 291 6.55 -13.65 -12.66
N VAL A 292 6.81 -14.92 -12.35
CA VAL A 292 8.15 -15.51 -12.48
C VAL A 292 8.61 -15.54 -13.93
N ILE A 293 7.77 -15.96 -14.88
CA ILE A 293 8.15 -16.03 -16.30
C ILE A 293 8.46 -14.64 -16.85
N ASN A 294 7.60 -13.66 -16.60
CA ASN A 294 7.80 -12.28 -17.06
C ASN A 294 9.08 -11.67 -16.47
N THR A 295 9.30 -11.85 -15.16
CA THR A 295 10.52 -11.36 -14.50
C THR A 295 11.77 -12.05 -15.07
N MET A 296 11.72 -13.36 -15.31
CA MET A 296 12.83 -14.09 -15.91
C MET A 296 13.13 -13.57 -17.33
N GLU A 297 12.13 -13.38 -18.18
CA GLU A 297 12.31 -12.83 -19.54
C GLU A 297 13.00 -11.46 -19.52
N ILE A 298 12.60 -10.59 -18.59
CA ILE A 298 13.27 -9.29 -18.38
C ILE A 298 14.74 -9.48 -18.02
N TYR A 299 15.06 -10.41 -17.11
CA TYR A 299 16.44 -10.70 -16.76
C TYR A 299 17.25 -11.26 -17.92
N TYR A 300 16.70 -12.18 -18.71
CA TYR A 300 17.35 -12.74 -19.89
C TYR A 300 17.73 -11.66 -20.91
N GLU A 301 16.90 -10.63 -21.08
CA GLU A 301 17.15 -9.50 -21.97
C GLU A 301 18.02 -8.39 -21.36
N THR A 302 18.28 -8.43 -20.04
CA THR A 302 19.11 -7.42 -19.36
C THR A 302 20.57 -7.49 -19.85
N ASN A 303 21.16 -6.32 -20.13
CA ASN A 303 22.56 -6.21 -20.54
C ASN A 303 23.49 -6.76 -19.45
N TRP A 304 24.54 -7.48 -19.84
CA TRP A 304 25.47 -8.13 -18.92
C TRP A 304 26.18 -7.13 -18.01
N LYS A 305 26.43 -5.90 -18.46
CA LYS A 305 27.07 -4.87 -17.63
C LYS A 305 26.16 -4.29 -16.54
N ASP A 306 24.86 -4.26 -16.80
CA ASP A 306 23.85 -3.71 -15.90
C ASP A 306 23.24 -4.80 -15.00
N PHE A 307 23.81 -6.00 -15.05
CA PHE A 307 23.28 -7.17 -14.37
C PHE A 307 23.67 -7.16 -12.88
N HIS A 308 22.68 -6.99 -12.00
CA HIS A 308 22.86 -6.94 -10.55
C HIS A 308 22.46 -8.26 -9.88
N ILE A 309 23.45 -9.12 -9.60
CA ILE A 309 23.23 -10.47 -9.05
C ILE A 309 22.49 -10.48 -7.70
N ASP A 310 22.78 -9.51 -6.81
CA ASP A 310 22.17 -9.43 -5.48
C ASP A 310 20.66 -9.20 -5.54
N GLN A 311 20.22 -8.31 -6.43
CA GLN A 311 18.79 -7.98 -6.62
C GLN A 311 18.03 -9.21 -7.09
N ILE A 312 18.56 -9.89 -8.09
CA ILE A 312 17.96 -11.09 -8.68
C ILE A 312 17.92 -12.22 -7.66
N THR A 313 19.00 -12.43 -6.91
CA THR A 313 19.07 -13.46 -5.87
C THR A 313 17.97 -13.26 -4.82
N ASN A 314 17.75 -12.01 -4.40
CA ASN A 314 16.65 -11.67 -3.48
C ASN A 314 15.28 -11.95 -4.11
N GLU A 315 15.03 -11.53 -5.35
CA GLU A 315 13.75 -11.77 -6.02
C GLU A 315 13.45 -13.26 -6.24
N ILE A 316 14.45 -14.06 -6.63
CA ILE A 316 14.32 -15.52 -6.73
C ILE A 316 13.98 -16.14 -5.37
N GLN A 317 14.65 -15.70 -4.31
CA GLN A 317 14.36 -16.16 -2.95
C GLN A 317 12.94 -15.78 -2.51
N GLU A 318 12.46 -14.59 -2.88
CA GLU A 318 11.08 -14.16 -2.65
C GLU A 318 10.07 -15.04 -3.39
N PHE A 319 10.32 -15.36 -4.66
CA PHE A 319 9.46 -16.27 -5.43
C PHE A 319 9.43 -17.67 -4.82
N GLN A 320 10.57 -18.22 -4.41
CA GLN A 320 10.62 -19.50 -3.68
C GLN A 320 9.84 -19.44 -2.36
N ASN A 321 9.90 -18.31 -1.64
CA ASN A 321 9.15 -18.12 -0.40
C ASN A 321 7.63 -18.03 -0.66
N LYS A 322 7.20 -17.33 -1.71
CA LYS A 322 5.80 -17.29 -2.17
C LYS A 322 5.32 -18.69 -2.55
N MET A 323 6.13 -19.46 -3.30
CA MET A 323 5.87 -20.86 -3.64
C MET A 323 5.73 -21.77 -2.42
N LYS A 324 6.57 -21.58 -1.38
CA LYS A 324 6.50 -22.37 -0.15
C LYS A 324 5.22 -22.10 0.65
N LYS A 325 4.74 -20.84 0.64
CA LYS A 325 3.51 -20.39 1.31
C LYS A 325 2.23 -20.85 0.62
N LEU A 326 2.29 -21.37 -0.62
CA LEU A 326 1.12 -21.93 -1.28
C LEU A 326 0.56 -23.14 -0.49
N PRO A 327 -0.78 -23.27 -0.39
CA PRO A 327 -1.44 -24.41 0.24
C PRO A 327 -0.95 -25.76 -0.27
N LYS A 328 -0.94 -26.78 0.59
CA LYS A 328 -0.47 -28.14 0.25
C LYS A 328 -1.18 -28.73 -0.97
N GLY A 329 -2.48 -28.45 -1.15
CA GLY A 329 -3.25 -28.90 -2.32
C GLY A 329 -2.63 -28.45 -3.65
N LEU A 330 -2.17 -27.19 -3.74
CA LEU A 330 -1.55 -26.64 -4.95
C LEU A 330 -0.18 -27.24 -5.27
N LYS A 331 0.52 -27.79 -4.28
CA LYS A 331 1.87 -28.35 -4.48
C LYS A 331 1.88 -29.66 -5.25
N THR A 332 0.73 -30.32 -5.33
CA THR A 332 0.57 -31.56 -6.11
C THR A 332 0.39 -31.29 -7.60
N TRP A 333 0.22 -30.02 -7.99
CA TRP A 333 -0.16 -29.67 -9.34
C TRP A 333 1.04 -29.64 -10.28
N PRO A 334 0.89 -30.04 -11.55
CA PRO A 334 1.98 -30.06 -12.52
C PRO A 334 2.65 -28.69 -12.69
N ALA A 335 1.86 -27.61 -12.80
CA ALA A 335 2.38 -26.25 -12.95
C ALA A 335 3.25 -25.79 -11.76
N TYR A 336 2.92 -26.23 -10.53
CA TYR A 336 3.76 -25.96 -9.36
C TYR A 336 5.13 -26.65 -9.50
N SER A 337 5.13 -27.92 -9.92
CA SER A 337 6.35 -28.71 -10.06
C SER A 337 7.25 -28.17 -11.18
N GLU A 338 6.66 -27.76 -12.31
CA GLU A 338 7.39 -27.11 -13.39
C GLU A 338 8.01 -25.78 -12.95
N LEU A 339 7.22 -24.91 -12.31
CA LEU A 339 7.67 -23.61 -11.84
C LEU A 339 8.79 -23.75 -10.80
N LYS A 340 8.63 -24.69 -9.87
CA LYS A 340 9.66 -25.01 -8.89
C LYS A 340 10.95 -25.46 -9.56
N LYS A 341 10.88 -26.37 -10.54
CA LYS A 341 12.05 -26.84 -11.27
C LYS A 341 12.76 -25.70 -12.02
N LYS A 342 12.01 -24.77 -12.63
CA LYS A 342 12.60 -23.59 -13.29
C LYS A 342 13.33 -22.68 -12.29
N LEU A 343 12.71 -22.39 -11.15
CA LEU A 343 13.33 -21.57 -10.10
C LEU A 343 14.55 -22.25 -9.48
N ASP A 344 14.47 -23.54 -9.19
CA ASP A 344 15.58 -24.31 -8.60
C ASP A 344 16.77 -24.36 -9.58
N ASN A 345 16.53 -24.64 -10.86
CA ASN A 345 17.57 -24.63 -11.90
C ASN A 345 18.25 -23.25 -12.04
N PHE A 346 17.46 -22.17 -12.02
CA PHE A 346 18.03 -20.82 -12.12
C PHE A 346 18.83 -20.47 -10.86
N ASN A 347 18.33 -20.85 -9.68
CA ASN A 347 19.01 -20.65 -8.41
C ASN A 347 20.35 -21.40 -8.32
N GLU A 348 20.46 -22.59 -8.93
CA GLU A 348 21.74 -23.31 -9.05
C GLU A 348 22.75 -22.60 -9.95
N CYS A 349 22.30 -21.80 -10.92
CA CYS A 349 23.18 -21.00 -11.78
C CYS A 349 23.68 -19.72 -11.11
N LEU A 350 22.98 -19.17 -10.11
CA LEU A 350 23.32 -17.87 -9.49
C LEU A 350 24.76 -17.77 -8.99
N PRO A 351 25.33 -18.76 -8.26
CA PRO A 351 26.72 -18.69 -7.81
C PRO A 351 27.73 -18.64 -8.97
N LEU A 352 27.41 -19.29 -10.11
CA LEU A 352 28.26 -19.27 -11.29
C LEU A 352 28.17 -17.93 -12.03
N LEU A 353 26.98 -17.33 -12.07
CA LEU A 353 26.80 -15.98 -12.60
C LEU A 353 27.59 -14.97 -11.78
N GLU A 354 27.57 -15.07 -10.45
CA GLU A 354 28.37 -14.22 -9.55
C GLU A 354 29.87 -14.26 -9.88
N LEU A 355 30.42 -15.46 -10.10
CA LEU A 355 31.81 -15.65 -10.49
C LEU A 355 32.15 -15.05 -11.87
N LEU A 356 31.20 -15.07 -12.80
CA LEU A 356 31.37 -14.59 -14.17
C LEU A 356 31.18 -13.07 -14.30
N ILE A 357 30.45 -12.43 -13.40
CA ILE A 357 30.28 -10.96 -13.35
C ILE A 357 31.55 -10.27 -12.85
N ASN A 358 32.44 -11.00 -12.17
CA ASN A 358 33.66 -10.45 -11.62
C ASN A 358 34.45 -9.63 -12.67
N PRO A 359 34.80 -8.35 -12.40
CA PRO A 359 35.56 -7.49 -13.32
C PRO A 359 36.95 -8.03 -13.72
N ALA A 360 37.46 -9.05 -13.05
CA ALA A 360 38.66 -9.77 -13.46
C ALA A 360 38.45 -10.56 -14.77
N MET A 361 37.20 -10.89 -15.12
CA MET A 361 36.85 -11.52 -16.40
C MET A 361 37.13 -10.56 -17.57
N GLN A 362 37.74 -11.09 -18.63
CA GLN A 362 38.26 -10.35 -19.80
C GLN A 362 37.97 -11.20 -21.04
N SER A 363 38.08 -10.64 -22.24
CA SER A 363 37.72 -11.34 -23.49
C SER A 363 38.34 -12.73 -23.61
N ARG A 364 39.62 -12.89 -23.27
CA ARG A 364 40.33 -14.18 -23.28
C ARG A 364 39.67 -15.28 -22.41
N HIS A 365 39.07 -14.90 -21.28
CA HIS A 365 38.37 -15.82 -20.38
C HIS A 365 37.04 -16.26 -21.00
N TRP A 366 36.31 -15.32 -21.60
CA TRP A 366 35.09 -15.60 -22.34
C TRP A 366 35.34 -16.50 -23.55
N GLU A 367 36.40 -16.25 -24.33
CA GLU A 367 36.82 -17.14 -25.43
C GLU A 367 37.13 -18.57 -24.97
N ARG A 368 37.69 -18.74 -23.76
CA ARG A 368 37.93 -20.07 -23.18
C ARG A 368 36.61 -20.77 -22.85
N ILE A 369 35.64 -20.04 -22.32
CA ILE A 369 34.28 -20.54 -22.08
C ILE A 369 33.59 -20.89 -23.41
N GLU A 370 33.69 -20.04 -24.44
CA GLU A 370 33.12 -20.30 -25.77
C GLU A 370 33.69 -21.58 -26.39
N LYS A 371 35.01 -21.77 -26.32
CA LYS A 371 35.68 -22.99 -26.83
C LYS A 371 35.24 -24.24 -26.09
N LEU A 372 35.04 -24.14 -24.78
CA LEU A 372 34.66 -25.24 -23.91
C LEU A 372 33.20 -25.66 -24.13
N ALA A 373 32.30 -24.68 -24.20
CA ALA A 373 30.87 -24.90 -24.40
C ALA A 373 30.48 -25.07 -25.88
N LYS A 374 31.36 -24.68 -26.82
CA LYS A 374 31.10 -24.57 -28.26
C LYS A 374 29.91 -23.67 -28.59
N ILE A 375 29.78 -22.58 -27.83
CA ILE A 375 28.70 -21.59 -27.94
C ILE A 375 29.34 -20.22 -28.09
N HIS A 376 28.89 -19.44 -29.06
CA HIS A 376 29.34 -18.07 -29.24
C HIS A 376 28.66 -17.14 -28.23
N ILE A 377 29.47 -16.31 -27.58
CA ILE A 377 29.08 -15.28 -26.63
C ILE A 377 29.60 -13.94 -27.20
N PRO A 378 28.74 -12.95 -27.49
CA PRO A 378 29.15 -11.67 -28.07
C PRO A 378 29.84 -10.75 -27.04
N HIS A 379 30.79 -11.28 -26.27
CA HIS A 379 31.46 -10.61 -25.15
C HIS A 379 32.29 -9.39 -25.58
N ASN A 380 32.64 -9.27 -26.86
CA ASN A 380 33.36 -8.13 -27.42
C ASN A 380 32.44 -6.93 -27.73
N ASP A 381 31.13 -7.16 -27.90
CA ASP A 381 30.15 -6.10 -28.12
C ASP A 381 29.25 -5.95 -26.90
N SER A 382 29.62 -4.99 -26.05
CA SER A 382 28.88 -4.66 -24.85
C SER A 382 27.44 -4.23 -25.10
N SER A 383 27.07 -3.75 -26.30
CA SER A 383 25.71 -3.30 -26.57
C SER A 383 24.74 -4.47 -26.77
N ILE A 384 25.26 -5.62 -27.22
CA ILE A 384 24.49 -6.82 -27.54
C ILE A 384 24.60 -7.87 -26.42
N PHE A 385 25.68 -7.84 -25.64
CA PHE A 385 25.95 -8.83 -24.61
C PHE A 385 24.96 -8.76 -23.43
N SER A 386 23.97 -9.65 -23.42
CA SER A 386 22.96 -9.82 -22.36
C SER A 386 23.02 -11.19 -21.67
N LEU A 387 22.33 -11.32 -20.53
CA LEU A 387 22.27 -12.55 -19.72
C LEU A 387 21.90 -13.80 -20.54
N LYS A 388 20.98 -13.68 -21.50
CA LYS A 388 20.58 -14.82 -22.35
C LYS A 388 21.75 -15.51 -23.04
N HIS A 389 22.77 -14.75 -23.46
CA HIS A 389 23.94 -15.33 -24.11
C HIS A 389 24.76 -16.19 -23.15
N VAL A 390 24.86 -15.77 -21.88
CA VAL A 390 25.56 -16.53 -20.84
C VAL A 390 24.74 -17.75 -20.42
N MET A 391 23.42 -17.59 -20.26
CA MET A 391 22.54 -18.69 -19.87
C MET A 391 22.31 -19.74 -20.96
N ASN A 392 22.63 -19.43 -22.22
CA ASN A 392 22.70 -20.44 -23.29
C ASN A 392 23.84 -21.44 -23.07
N VAL A 393 24.89 -21.04 -22.35
CA VAL A 393 25.92 -21.97 -21.90
C VAL A 393 25.33 -22.86 -20.82
N PRO A 394 25.49 -24.19 -20.88
CA PRO A 394 25.04 -25.07 -19.81
C PRO A 394 25.98 -24.95 -18.60
N LEU A 395 25.82 -23.85 -17.83
CA LEU A 395 26.71 -23.44 -16.74
C LEU A 395 26.91 -24.56 -15.71
N ILE A 396 25.82 -25.23 -15.31
CA ILE A 396 25.85 -26.32 -14.33
C ILE A 396 26.70 -27.50 -14.82
N LYS A 397 26.66 -27.81 -16.12
CA LYS A 397 27.44 -28.92 -16.71
C LYS A 397 28.94 -28.64 -16.67
N TYR A 398 29.34 -27.38 -16.83
CA TYR A 398 30.72 -26.93 -16.91
C TYR A 398 31.17 -26.18 -15.65
N ARG A 399 30.54 -26.48 -14.51
CA ARG A 399 30.73 -25.79 -13.23
C ARG A 399 32.20 -25.68 -12.83
N GLU A 400 32.89 -26.81 -12.75
CA GLU A 400 34.29 -26.87 -12.30
C GLU A 400 35.22 -26.07 -13.21
N ASP A 401 35.01 -26.14 -14.53
CA ASP A 401 35.80 -25.39 -15.50
C ASP A 401 35.55 -23.88 -15.42
N ILE A 402 34.29 -23.47 -15.22
CA ILE A 402 33.92 -22.06 -15.05
C ILE A 402 34.53 -21.49 -13.77
N GLU A 403 34.49 -22.26 -12.67
CA GLU A 403 35.12 -21.91 -11.41
C GLU A 403 36.66 -21.75 -11.58
N ASP A 404 37.33 -22.67 -12.27
CA ASP A 404 38.78 -22.56 -12.58
C ASP A 404 39.10 -21.33 -13.44
N ILE A 405 38.29 -21.04 -14.46
CA ILE A 405 38.47 -19.87 -15.33
C ILE A 405 38.32 -18.57 -14.53
N SER A 406 37.31 -18.48 -13.66
CA SER A 406 37.10 -17.30 -12.81
C SER A 406 38.24 -17.11 -11.80
N ILE A 407 38.71 -18.19 -11.17
CA ILE A 407 39.90 -18.13 -10.29
C ILE A 407 41.13 -17.68 -11.07
N THR A 408 41.34 -18.23 -12.27
CA THR A 408 42.43 -17.82 -13.16
C THR A 408 42.36 -16.33 -13.47
N ALA A 409 41.18 -15.83 -13.83
CA ALA A 409 40.94 -14.43 -14.12
C ALA A 409 41.29 -13.53 -12.92
N GLN A 410 40.85 -13.90 -11.72
CA GLN A 410 41.17 -13.16 -10.50
C GLN A 410 42.68 -13.12 -10.23
N LYS A 411 43.38 -14.25 -10.40
CA LYS A 411 44.83 -14.33 -10.20
C LYS A 411 45.60 -13.58 -11.28
N GLU A 412 45.11 -13.57 -12.51
CA GLU A 412 45.69 -12.76 -13.59
C GLU A 412 45.55 -11.26 -13.33
N ARG A 413 44.41 -10.80 -12.79
CA ARG A 413 44.23 -9.41 -12.37
C ARG A 413 45.23 -8.99 -11.29
N ASP A 414 45.52 -9.88 -10.32
CA ASP A 414 46.54 -9.63 -9.30
C ASP A 414 47.94 -9.47 -9.91
N ILE A 415 48.26 -10.27 -10.94
CA ILE A 415 49.54 -10.17 -11.68
C ILE A 415 49.60 -8.86 -12.44
N GLU A 416 48.54 -8.50 -13.16
CA GLU A 416 48.43 -7.26 -13.92
C GLU A 416 48.60 -6.02 -13.04
N SER A 417 47.95 -6.00 -11.88
CA SER A 417 48.09 -4.90 -10.91
C SER A 417 49.52 -4.75 -10.39
N LYS A 418 50.23 -5.86 -10.12
CA LYS A 418 51.63 -5.83 -9.70
C LYS A 418 52.55 -5.35 -10.82
N LEU A 419 52.33 -5.80 -12.05
CA LEU A 419 53.09 -5.33 -13.22
C LEU A 419 52.87 -3.84 -13.46
N PHE A 420 51.63 -3.37 -13.36
CA PHE A 420 51.30 -1.95 -13.49
C PHE A 420 51.98 -1.12 -12.39
N SER A 421 52.03 -1.61 -11.14
CA SER A 421 52.74 -0.93 -10.05
C SER A 421 54.23 -0.80 -10.33
N ILE A 422 54.88 -1.86 -10.82
CA ILE A 422 56.29 -1.84 -11.21
C ILE A 422 56.49 -0.82 -12.33
N GLU A 423 55.68 -0.88 -13.38
CA GLU A 423 55.78 0.06 -14.50
C GLU A 423 55.61 1.51 -14.04
N HIS A 424 54.64 1.77 -13.16
CA HIS A 424 54.39 3.09 -12.61
C HIS A 424 55.56 3.61 -11.77
N GLU A 425 56.13 2.75 -10.93
CA GLU A 425 57.32 3.09 -10.15
C GLU A 425 58.47 3.51 -11.08
N TRP A 426 58.80 2.68 -12.08
CA TRP A 426 59.91 2.94 -12.99
C TRP A 426 59.69 4.15 -13.90
N ARG A 427 58.43 4.51 -14.22
CA ARG A 427 58.10 5.75 -14.92
C ARG A 427 58.40 7.01 -14.12
N GLN A 428 58.43 6.94 -12.78
CA GLN A 428 58.67 8.08 -11.90
C GLN A 428 60.12 8.20 -11.42
N ARG A 429 60.95 7.18 -11.65
CA ARG A 429 62.35 7.19 -11.23
C ARG A 429 63.17 8.11 -12.15
N GLU A 430 63.98 8.96 -11.53
CA GLU A 430 64.86 9.91 -12.23
C GLU A 430 66.30 9.74 -11.76
N PHE A 431 67.25 9.83 -12.69
CA PHE A 431 68.66 9.88 -12.35
C PHE A 431 69.05 11.29 -11.91
N LYS A 432 69.63 11.40 -10.70
CA LYS A 432 70.17 12.67 -10.22
C LYS A 432 71.65 12.77 -10.50
N PHE A 433 72.05 13.91 -11.02
CA PHE A 433 73.45 14.23 -11.31
C PHE A 433 74.00 15.25 -10.29
N THR A 434 75.31 15.24 -10.13
CA THR A 434 76.07 16.21 -9.34
C THR A 434 77.16 16.83 -10.20
N SER A 435 77.45 18.10 -9.92
CA SER A 435 78.49 18.85 -10.60
C SER A 435 79.88 18.25 -10.40
N PHE A 436 80.64 18.13 -11.50
CA PHE A 436 82.05 17.78 -11.45
C PHE A 436 82.93 19.03 -11.59
N LYS A 437 83.51 19.49 -10.48
CA LYS A 437 84.33 20.72 -10.45
C LYS A 437 83.54 21.88 -11.11
N ASN A 438 84.11 22.52 -12.14
CA ASN A 438 83.48 23.63 -12.87
C ASN A 438 82.86 23.21 -14.23
N ARG A 439 82.67 21.91 -14.47
CA ARG A 439 82.22 21.39 -15.78
C ARG A 439 80.72 21.06 -15.85
N GLY A 440 79.96 21.42 -14.82
CA GLY A 440 78.53 21.12 -14.72
C GLY A 440 78.21 19.71 -14.24
N GLU A 441 76.93 19.34 -14.31
CA GLU A 441 76.36 18.09 -13.79
C GLU A 441 76.70 16.89 -14.68
N LEU A 442 77.83 16.23 -14.36
CA LEU A 442 78.38 15.14 -15.16
C LEU A 442 78.51 13.82 -14.39
N LEU A 443 78.28 13.83 -13.08
CA LEU A 443 78.43 12.63 -12.24
C LEU A 443 77.08 12.14 -11.76
N LEU A 444 76.82 10.84 -11.87
CA LEU A 444 75.71 10.22 -11.16
C LEU A 444 75.93 10.35 -9.65
N ARG A 445 74.88 10.71 -8.91
CA ARG A 445 74.96 10.76 -7.45
C ARG A 445 74.98 9.37 -6.87
N GLY A 446 76.01 9.06 -6.08
CA GLY A 446 76.24 7.70 -5.58
C GLY A 446 75.14 7.19 -4.64
N GLN A 447 74.62 8.04 -3.74
CA GLN A 447 73.58 7.63 -2.79
C GLN A 447 72.26 7.32 -3.51
N GLU A 448 71.76 8.26 -4.32
CA GLU A 448 70.53 8.08 -5.08
C GLU A 448 70.63 6.96 -6.13
N THR A 449 71.82 6.74 -6.72
CA THR A 449 72.05 5.62 -7.64
C THR A 449 72.06 4.27 -6.91
N SER A 450 72.55 4.22 -5.66
CA SER A 450 72.46 3.02 -4.82
C SER A 450 71.02 2.69 -4.43
N GLU A 451 70.19 3.70 -4.19
CA GLU A 451 68.75 3.52 -3.95
C GLU A 451 68.04 2.98 -5.20
N ILE A 452 68.42 3.44 -6.40
CA ILE A 452 67.90 2.90 -7.67
C ILE A 452 68.31 1.43 -7.82
N LEU A 453 69.57 1.07 -7.55
CA LEU A 453 70.01 -0.33 -7.61
C LEU A 453 69.23 -1.22 -6.61
N SER A 454 68.98 -0.75 -5.39
CA SER A 454 68.14 -1.47 -4.43
C SER A 454 66.70 -1.66 -4.95
N ALA A 455 66.12 -0.63 -5.57
CA ALA A 455 64.80 -0.72 -6.16
C ALA A 455 64.73 -1.70 -7.35
N ILE A 456 65.83 -1.84 -8.12
CA ILE A 456 65.95 -2.87 -9.16
C ILE A 456 65.88 -4.27 -8.53
N ASP A 457 66.61 -4.50 -7.44
CA ASP A 457 66.61 -5.79 -6.75
C ASP A 457 65.21 -6.13 -6.18
N ASP A 458 64.55 -5.16 -5.56
CA ASP A 458 63.18 -5.31 -5.05
C ASP A 458 62.18 -5.63 -6.17
N SER A 459 62.25 -4.90 -7.29
CA SER A 459 61.42 -5.15 -8.48
C SER A 459 61.69 -6.53 -9.08
N ASN A 460 62.96 -6.95 -9.15
CA ASN A 460 63.34 -8.28 -9.65
C ASN A 460 62.83 -9.41 -8.75
N LEU A 461 62.81 -9.22 -7.43
CA LEU A 461 62.23 -10.19 -6.50
C LEU A 461 60.73 -10.38 -6.77
N ILE A 462 59.99 -9.29 -6.98
CA ILE A 462 58.56 -9.34 -7.33
C ILE A 462 58.37 -10.02 -8.69
N LEU A 463 59.13 -9.64 -9.71
CA LEU A 463 59.05 -10.24 -11.04
C LEU A 463 59.41 -11.73 -11.04
N ALA A 464 60.38 -12.16 -10.24
CA ALA A 464 60.73 -13.58 -10.07
C ALA A 464 59.60 -14.38 -9.41
N ALA A 465 58.93 -13.80 -8.40
CA ALA A 465 57.74 -14.39 -7.81
C ALA A 465 56.57 -14.49 -8.81
N LEU A 466 56.36 -13.45 -9.64
CA LEU A 466 55.38 -13.47 -10.73
C LEU A 466 55.73 -14.50 -11.82
N ALA A 467 57.02 -14.66 -12.15
CA ALA A 467 57.51 -15.64 -13.12
C ALA A 467 57.32 -17.09 -12.65
N SER A 468 57.32 -17.32 -11.33
CA SER A 468 57.07 -18.63 -10.72
C SER A 468 55.58 -18.93 -10.51
N ASN A 469 54.71 -17.93 -10.67
CA ASN A 469 53.27 -18.09 -10.52
C ASN A 469 52.67 -18.83 -11.73
N ARG A 470 51.93 -19.92 -11.49
CA ARG A 470 51.30 -20.74 -12.55
C ARG A 470 50.30 -19.98 -13.44
N TYR A 471 49.75 -18.88 -12.96
CA TYR A 471 48.76 -18.06 -13.69
C TYR A 471 49.39 -16.99 -14.59
N ASN A 472 50.73 -16.98 -14.74
CA ASN A 472 51.42 -15.94 -15.52
C ASN A 472 51.44 -16.18 -17.04
N ILE A 473 50.76 -17.21 -17.54
CA ILE A 473 50.90 -17.70 -18.92
C ILE A 473 50.75 -16.56 -19.93
N PHE A 474 49.75 -15.69 -19.74
CA PHE A 474 49.52 -14.53 -20.59
C PHE A 474 50.62 -13.45 -20.47
N PHE A 475 51.12 -13.19 -19.26
CA PHE A 475 52.09 -12.14 -18.96
C PHE A 475 53.56 -12.58 -19.07
N LYS A 476 53.82 -13.85 -19.36
CA LYS A 476 55.16 -14.46 -19.32
C LYS A 476 56.20 -13.67 -20.11
N ASN A 477 55.87 -13.28 -21.34
CA ASN A 477 56.80 -12.54 -22.20
C ASN A 477 57.09 -11.13 -21.65
N GLN A 478 56.09 -10.46 -21.08
CA GLN A 478 56.25 -9.14 -20.49
C GLN A 478 57.12 -9.20 -19.22
N ILE A 479 56.87 -10.18 -18.35
CA ILE A 479 57.66 -10.41 -17.14
C ILE A 479 59.13 -10.68 -17.50
N GLN A 480 59.37 -11.57 -18.47
CA GLN A 480 60.73 -11.90 -18.91
C GLN A 480 61.47 -10.69 -19.49
N LYS A 481 60.76 -9.86 -20.25
CA LYS A 481 61.32 -8.61 -20.78
C LYS A 481 61.73 -7.67 -19.65
N TYR A 482 60.86 -7.42 -18.66
CA TYR A 482 61.20 -6.53 -17.54
C TYR A 482 62.37 -7.05 -16.71
N ILE A 483 62.45 -8.36 -16.46
CA ILE A 483 63.61 -8.97 -15.77
C ILE A 483 64.90 -8.71 -16.55
N ALA A 484 64.89 -8.90 -17.88
CA ALA A 484 66.05 -8.67 -18.71
C ALA A 484 66.46 -7.18 -18.76
N ASP A 485 65.50 -6.28 -18.97
CA ASP A 485 65.72 -4.84 -19.06
C ASP A 485 66.30 -4.30 -17.73
N LEU A 486 65.73 -4.68 -16.59
CA LEU A 486 66.21 -4.26 -15.27
C LEU A 486 67.60 -4.84 -14.94
N ALA A 487 67.87 -6.10 -15.31
CA ALA A 487 69.20 -6.70 -15.12
C ALA A 487 70.28 -5.98 -15.93
N ILE A 488 69.99 -5.63 -17.19
CA ILE A 488 70.90 -4.85 -18.04
C ILE A 488 71.11 -3.45 -17.44
N CYS A 489 70.04 -2.78 -16.99
CA CYS A 489 70.15 -1.48 -16.33
C CYS A 489 71.05 -1.53 -15.08
N ALA A 490 70.88 -2.54 -14.21
CA ALA A 490 71.71 -2.72 -13.03
C ALA A 490 73.19 -2.92 -13.39
N GLU A 491 73.48 -3.72 -14.41
CA GLU A 491 74.84 -3.96 -14.90
C GLU A 491 75.48 -2.67 -15.43
N ILE A 492 74.75 -1.91 -16.26
CA ILE A 492 75.21 -0.64 -16.83
C ILE A 492 75.47 0.37 -15.71
N LEU A 493 74.55 0.54 -14.76
CA LEU A 493 74.71 1.48 -13.65
C LEU A 493 75.90 1.12 -12.76
N THR A 494 76.09 -0.16 -12.47
CA THR A 494 77.23 -0.65 -11.68
C THR A 494 78.55 -0.34 -12.40
N LYS A 495 78.65 -0.67 -13.70
CA LYS A 495 79.84 -0.37 -14.52
C LYS A 495 80.09 1.13 -14.65
N TRP A 496 79.04 1.94 -14.85
CA TRP A 496 79.14 3.39 -14.88
C TRP A 496 79.72 3.90 -13.57
N MET A 497 79.16 3.51 -12.43
CA MET A 497 79.67 3.94 -11.11
C MET A 497 81.12 3.53 -10.87
N GLN A 498 81.53 2.32 -11.27
CA GLN A 498 82.93 1.87 -11.20
C GLN A 498 83.86 2.75 -12.03
N VAL A 499 83.53 2.95 -13.31
CA VAL A 499 84.32 3.78 -14.23
C VAL A 499 84.37 5.22 -13.72
N GLN A 500 83.23 5.79 -13.31
CA GLN A 500 83.14 7.13 -12.75
C GLN A 500 84.05 7.31 -11.52
N ASN A 501 84.05 6.34 -10.59
CA ASN A 501 84.90 6.39 -9.40
C ASN A 501 86.40 6.30 -9.75
N LEU A 502 86.77 5.45 -10.71
CA LEU A 502 88.15 5.36 -11.22
C LEU A 502 88.61 6.67 -11.87
N TRP A 503 87.75 7.30 -12.70
CA TRP A 503 88.04 8.59 -13.33
C TRP A 503 88.17 9.73 -12.31
N ILE A 504 87.30 9.78 -11.30
CA ILE A 504 87.42 10.75 -10.20
C ILE A 504 88.76 10.56 -9.46
N TYR A 505 89.17 9.31 -9.20
CA TYR A 505 90.42 8.99 -8.55
C TYR A 505 91.65 9.40 -9.39
N LEU A 506 91.68 9.05 -10.68
CA LEU A 506 92.76 9.44 -11.60
C LEU A 506 92.85 10.97 -11.75
N GLY A 507 91.71 11.65 -11.90
CA GLY A 507 91.68 13.11 -11.99
C GLY A 507 92.16 13.83 -10.73
N LYS A 508 92.02 13.23 -9.54
CA LYS A 508 92.66 13.70 -8.29
C LYS A 508 94.17 13.45 -8.30
N ARG A 509 94.60 12.30 -8.82
CA ARG A 509 96.02 11.93 -8.91
C ARG A 509 96.79 12.84 -9.87
N GLU A 510 96.25 13.12 -11.05
CA GLU A 510 96.88 14.02 -12.03
C GLU A 510 96.96 15.45 -11.50
N THR A 511 95.90 15.98 -10.88
CA THR A 511 95.96 17.30 -10.24
C THR A 511 97.01 17.36 -9.13
N ASN A 512 97.16 16.30 -8.32
CA ASN A 512 98.25 16.21 -7.34
C ASN A 512 99.65 16.06 -7.96
N ILE A 513 99.79 15.38 -9.09
CA ILE A 513 101.08 15.27 -9.81
C ILE A 513 101.50 16.62 -10.41
N TYR A 514 100.55 17.40 -10.94
CA TYR A 514 100.81 18.76 -11.43
C TYR A 514 101.10 19.75 -10.30
N LEU A 515 100.51 19.57 -9.11
CA LEU A 515 100.83 20.36 -7.91
C LEU A 515 102.18 19.98 -7.30
N ASN A 516 102.52 18.69 -7.23
CA ASN A 516 103.83 18.21 -6.74
C ASN A 516 104.99 18.43 -7.72
N ARG A 517 104.72 18.75 -8.99
CA ARG A 517 105.73 19.23 -9.96
C ARG A 517 105.92 20.74 -9.94
N LYS A 518 105.16 21.47 -9.12
CA LYS A 518 105.24 22.94 -8.95
C LYS A 518 105.81 23.39 -7.59
N VAL A 519 106.48 22.48 -6.87
CA VAL A 519 107.29 22.80 -5.68
C VAL A 519 108.76 22.62 -6.00
#